data_AF-A0A8B8ML84-F1
#
_entry.id   AF-A0A8B8ML84-F1
#
_cell.length_a   1.000
_cell.length_b   1.000
_cell.length_c   1.000
_cell.angle_alpha   90.00
_cell.angle_beta   90.00
_cell.angle_gamma   90.00
#
_symmetry.space_group_name_H-M   'P 1'
#
loop_
_entity.id
_entity.type
_entity.pdbx_description
1 polymer ?
#
loop_
_entity_poly.entity_id
_entity_poly.type
_entity_poly.pdbx_seq_one_letter_code
_entity_poly.pdbx_strand_id
1 'polypeptide(L)'
;MIASCFKPNFASPLGPRSNFSLLLRSRIPSKNSIQMARSALDEMSDSGAFLRTASTFRNFISRDHSSQFPAESGRYHLYISYACPWASRCLAYLKIKGLDKAISFTSVKPQWERTKEGDEHMGWVFPSSDTEEAGAEPDPLNGAKSIRELYELASTNYTGKYTVPVLWDKKLKTIVNNESSEIIRMFNTEFNHIAENAALDLYPPHLQACIDETNEWIYDAINNGVYKCGFAQKQGPYDEAVNKLFDALDKCEELLGKQRYICGNTLSETDIRLFVTLIRFDEVYVVHFKCNKKSLHEYPNLFNYTKDIFQVPGMSSTVHMEHIKRHYYGSHPTINPFGIIPIGPNIDYSSPHDRDRFP
;
A
#
# COMPACT_ATOMS: atom_id res chain seq x y z
N MET A 1 44.99 -16.20 -91.40
CA MET A 1 43.52 -16.20 -91.40
C MET A 1 43.10 -17.30 -90.43
N ILE A 2 42.87 -16.97 -89.16
CA ILE A 2 42.84 -17.99 -88.10
C ILE A 2 41.46 -17.91 -87.47
N ALA A 3 40.51 -18.72 -87.93
CA ALA A 3 40.34 -20.17 -87.76
C ALA A 3 39.76 -20.52 -86.38
N SER A 4 38.55 -21.07 -86.46
CA SER A 4 37.80 -21.75 -85.41
C SER A 4 38.58 -22.92 -84.80
N CYS A 5 38.30 -23.25 -83.54
CA CYS A 5 37.92 -24.61 -83.12
C CYS A 5 37.57 -24.71 -81.62
N PHE A 6 36.48 -25.45 -81.35
CA PHE A 6 36.16 -26.30 -80.19
C PHE A 6 36.18 -25.77 -78.73
N LYS A 7 35.01 -25.89 -78.09
CA LYS A 7 34.76 -26.06 -76.63
C LYS A 7 35.27 -27.46 -76.19
N PRO A 8 35.58 -27.78 -74.89
CA PRO A 8 34.62 -27.62 -73.76
C PRO A 8 35.14 -27.53 -72.29
N ASN A 9 34.21 -27.15 -71.40
CA ASN A 9 33.91 -27.71 -70.06
C ASN A 9 34.77 -27.56 -68.77
N PHE A 10 34.03 -27.25 -67.68
CA PHE A 10 34.15 -27.58 -66.22
C PHE A 10 35.40 -27.06 -65.46
N ALA A 11 35.36 -26.64 -64.18
CA ALA A 11 34.36 -26.47 -63.12
C ALA A 11 34.96 -25.57 -62.00
N SER A 12 34.14 -24.87 -61.22
CA SER A 12 34.27 -24.73 -59.75
C SER A 12 33.17 -23.82 -59.18
N PRO A 13 32.59 -24.12 -57.99
CA PRO A 13 31.45 -23.39 -57.46
C PRO A 13 31.91 -22.26 -56.51
N LEU A 14 31.44 -21.04 -56.76
CA LEU A 14 31.48 -19.94 -55.82
C LEU A 14 30.07 -19.76 -55.25
N GLY A 15 29.93 -19.93 -53.94
CA GLY A 15 28.69 -19.66 -53.22
C GLY A 15 28.31 -18.18 -53.25
N PRO A 16 27.04 -17.87 -52.93
CA PRO A 16 26.76 -16.58 -52.32
C PRO A 16 25.89 -16.67 -51.07
N ARG A 17 26.19 -15.73 -50.18
CA ARG A 17 25.39 -15.32 -49.02
C ARG A 17 23.92 -15.11 -49.41
N SER A 18 22.98 -15.56 -48.58
CA SER A 18 21.60 -15.05 -48.64
C SER A 18 20.98 -14.86 -47.25
N ASN A 19 20.56 -13.61 -47.07
CA ASN A 19 19.61 -12.99 -46.14
C ASN A 19 18.76 -13.91 -45.24
N PHE A 20 18.96 -13.79 -43.92
CA PHE A 20 17.98 -14.16 -42.92
C PHE A 20 16.89 -13.08 -42.85
N SER A 21 15.69 -13.41 -43.32
CA SER A 21 14.46 -12.65 -43.08
C SER A 21 13.80 -13.15 -41.79
N LEU A 22 13.64 -12.25 -40.81
CA LEU A 22 12.92 -12.47 -39.56
C LEU A 22 11.43 -12.70 -39.82
N LEU A 23 10.92 -13.89 -39.47
CA LEU A 23 9.49 -14.13 -39.25
C LEU A 23 9.14 -13.78 -37.79
N LEU A 24 8.82 -12.52 -37.52
CA LEU A 24 8.10 -12.12 -36.30
C LEU A 24 6.62 -12.53 -36.47
N ARG A 25 6.25 -13.69 -35.92
CA ARG A 25 4.83 -14.01 -35.68
C ARG A 25 4.36 -13.19 -34.49
N SER A 26 3.59 -12.13 -34.76
CA SER A 26 2.80 -11.41 -33.78
C SER A 26 1.76 -12.36 -33.17
N ARG A 27 1.95 -12.70 -31.89
CA ARG A 27 0.86 -13.27 -31.07
C ARG A 27 0.02 -12.10 -30.58
N ILE A 28 -1.12 -11.88 -31.23
CA ILE A 28 -2.20 -11.06 -30.69
C ILE A 28 -2.83 -11.88 -29.54
N PRO A 29 -2.87 -11.39 -28.29
CA PRO A 29 -3.62 -12.07 -27.24
C PRO A 29 -5.11 -11.88 -27.49
N SER A 30 -5.87 -12.98 -27.47
CA SER A 30 -7.32 -12.99 -27.54
C SER A 30 -7.91 -12.29 -26.31
N LYS A 31 -8.71 -11.24 -26.53
CA LYS A 31 -9.58 -10.63 -25.51
C LYS A 31 -10.71 -11.60 -25.16
N ASN A 32 -10.78 -12.00 -23.89
CA ASN A 32 -11.98 -12.22 -23.06
C ASN A 32 -11.70 -13.25 -21.95
N SER A 33 -10.90 -12.83 -20.97
CA SER A 33 -11.10 -13.22 -19.58
C SER A 33 -10.80 -11.98 -18.77
N ILE A 34 -11.72 -11.53 -17.93
CA ILE A 34 -11.43 -10.49 -16.94
C ILE A 34 -10.50 -11.17 -15.94
N GLN A 35 -9.19 -11.11 -16.20
CA GLN A 35 -8.20 -11.58 -15.25
C GLN A 35 -8.27 -10.62 -14.06
N MET A 36 -8.83 -11.09 -12.94
CA MET A 36 -8.88 -10.33 -11.70
C MET A 36 -7.47 -9.85 -11.36
N ALA A 37 -7.34 -8.57 -11.04
CA ALA A 37 -6.07 -7.96 -10.64
C ALA A 37 -5.47 -8.77 -9.50
N ARG A 38 -4.19 -9.18 -9.63
CA ARG A 38 -3.49 -9.99 -8.61
C ARG A 38 -2.64 -9.12 -7.70
N SER A 39 -2.24 -7.95 -8.19
CA SER A 39 -1.56 -6.88 -7.46
C SER A 39 -2.13 -5.51 -7.82
N ALA A 40 -1.66 -4.45 -7.15
CA ALA A 40 -2.00 -3.07 -7.52
C ALA A 40 -1.50 -2.68 -8.94
N LEU A 41 -0.48 -3.37 -9.46
CA LEU A 41 0.05 -3.10 -10.81
C LEU A 41 -0.91 -3.54 -11.92
N ASP A 42 -1.85 -4.44 -11.60
CA ASP A 42 -2.82 -4.99 -12.54
C ASP A 42 -4.13 -4.17 -12.57
N GLU A 43 -4.23 -3.13 -11.75
CA GLU A 43 -5.45 -2.33 -11.54
C GLU A 43 -5.56 -1.18 -12.55
N MET A 44 -5.31 -1.45 -13.82
CA MET A 44 -5.35 -0.45 -14.89
C MET A 44 -6.52 -0.68 -15.84
N SER A 45 -7.32 0.36 -16.06
CA SER A 45 -8.38 0.35 -17.08
C SER A 45 -7.83 0.52 -18.50
N ASP A 46 -8.63 0.20 -19.51
CA ASP A 46 -8.30 0.41 -20.93
C ASP A 46 -7.96 1.89 -21.25
N SER A 47 -8.46 2.84 -20.46
CA SER A 47 -8.13 4.26 -20.60
C SER A 47 -6.75 4.63 -20.06
N GLY A 48 -6.13 3.77 -19.24
CA GLY A 48 -4.87 4.00 -18.55
C GLY A 48 -5.03 4.62 -17.15
N ALA A 49 -6.24 4.59 -16.59
CA ALA A 49 -6.52 5.02 -15.21
C ALA A 49 -6.44 3.85 -14.22
N PHE A 50 -5.92 4.12 -13.02
CA PHE A 50 -5.86 3.15 -11.92
C PHE A 50 -7.23 2.99 -11.23
N LEU A 51 -7.73 1.75 -11.12
CA LEU A 51 -9.02 1.39 -10.52
C LEU A 51 -8.86 0.33 -9.42
N ARG A 52 -8.97 0.75 -8.16
CA ARG A 52 -8.78 -0.14 -7.01
C ARG A 52 -9.96 -1.10 -6.84
N THR A 53 -9.67 -2.40 -6.80
CA THR A 53 -10.61 -3.50 -6.50
C THR A 53 -10.85 -3.61 -4.99
N ALA A 54 -12.11 -3.83 -4.61
CA ALA A 54 -12.55 -3.96 -3.22
C ALA A 54 -12.01 -5.21 -2.50
N SER A 55 -11.94 -5.12 -1.17
CA SER A 55 -11.61 -6.19 -0.21
C SER A 55 -12.75 -7.21 -0.07
N THR A 56 -12.43 -8.44 0.31
CA THR A 56 -13.30 -9.62 0.17
C THR A 56 -13.63 -10.32 1.49
N PHE A 57 -12.77 -10.24 2.50
CA PHE A 57 -13.08 -10.72 3.85
C PHE A 57 -13.59 -9.55 4.69
N ARG A 58 -14.87 -9.62 5.08
CA ARG A 58 -15.63 -8.49 5.64
C ARG A 58 -16.42 -8.85 6.90
N ASN A 59 -15.93 -9.83 7.67
CA ASN A 59 -16.54 -10.16 8.96
C ASN A 59 -16.15 -9.13 10.01
N PHE A 60 -16.93 -9.08 11.10
CA PHE A 60 -16.72 -8.13 12.18
C PHE A 60 -16.44 -8.83 13.50
N ILE A 61 -15.47 -8.29 14.24
CA ILE A 61 -15.32 -8.54 15.67
C ILE A 61 -16.42 -7.79 16.39
N SER A 62 -16.99 -8.38 17.44
CA SER A 62 -18.04 -7.78 18.27
C SER A 62 -17.73 -7.96 19.75
N ARG A 63 -18.16 -7.01 20.58
CA ARG A 63 -18.17 -7.12 22.04
C ARG A 63 -19.14 -8.19 22.56
N ASP A 64 -20.08 -8.63 21.73
CA ASP A 64 -20.97 -9.74 22.05
C ASP A 64 -20.16 -11.04 22.11
N HIS A 65 -20.04 -11.61 23.31
CA HIS A 65 -19.33 -12.87 23.55
C HIS A 65 -19.92 -14.07 22.81
N SER A 66 -21.19 -13.98 22.38
CA SER A 66 -21.84 -15.04 21.59
C SER A 66 -21.61 -14.91 20.09
N SER A 67 -21.00 -13.81 19.63
CA SER A 67 -20.66 -13.62 18.21
C SER A 67 -19.65 -14.66 17.74
N GLN A 68 -19.55 -14.86 16.42
CA GLN A 68 -18.53 -15.73 15.84
C GLN A 68 -17.10 -15.25 16.16
N PHE A 69 -16.93 -13.92 16.17
CA PHE A 69 -15.67 -13.23 16.44
C PHE A 69 -15.84 -12.27 17.64
N PRO A 70 -15.89 -12.78 18.88
CA PRO A 70 -15.96 -11.96 20.08
C PRO A 70 -14.62 -11.27 20.38
N ALA A 71 -14.65 -10.00 20.80
CA ALA A 71 -13.48 -9.20 21.16
C ALA A 71 -12.75 -9.78 22.39
N GLU A 72 -11.92 -10.79 22.19
CA GLU A 72 -11.19 -11.53 23.22
C GLU A 72 -9.69 -11.22 23.17
N SER A 73 -9.13 -10.88 24.33
CA SER A 73 -7.69 -10.67 24.48
C SER A 73 -6.91 -11.93 24.09
N GLY A 74 -5.89 -11.75 23.25
CA GLY A 74 -5.01 -12.82 22.80
C GLY A 74 -5.62 -13.73 21.73
N ARG A 75 -6.83 -13.48 21.20
CA ARG A 75 -7.42 -14.27 20.11
C ARG A 75 -6.98 -13.85 18.72
N TYR A 76 -6.79 -12.55 18.49
CA TYR A 76 -6.56 -12.00 17.17
C TYR A 76 -5.09 -11.72 16.89
N HIS A 77 -4.74 -11.70 15.61
CA HIS A 77 -3.42 -11.32 15.14
C HIS A 77 -3.54 -10.43 13.90
N LEU A 78 -2.71 -9.40 13.81
CA LEU A 78 -2.71 -8.46 12.69
C LEU A 78 -1.45 -8.65 11.84
N TYR A 79 -1.58 -9.13 10.60
CA TYR A 79 -0.46 -9.13 9.67
C TYR A 79 -0.42 -7.82 8.89
N ILE A 80 0.74 -7.19 8.86
CA ILE A 80 0.96 -5.88 8.25
C ILE A 80 2.22 -5.88 7.36
N SER A 81 2.38 -4.82 6.59
CA SER A 81 3.69 -4.33 6.16
C SER A 81 3.79 -2.89 6.64
N TYR A 82 4.92 -2.51 7.26
CA TYR A 82 5.17 -1.11 7.61
C TYR A 82 5.12 -0.18 6.38
N ALA A 83 5.35 -0.71 5.18
CA ALA A 83 5.30 0.08 3.95
C ALA A 83 3.87 0.45 3.52
N CYS A 84 2.89 -0.42 3.78
CA CYS A 84 1.53 -0.26 3.29
C CYS A 84 0.74 0.76 4.11
N PRO A 85 0.28 1.89 3.54
CA PRO A 85 -0.46 2.89 4.31
C PRO A 85 -1.79 2.36 4.87
N TRP A 86 -2.45 1.44 4.17
CA TRP A 86 -3.69 0.80 4.64
C TRP A 86 -3.45 -0.06 5.89
N ALA A 87 -2.33 -0.80 5.94
CA ALA A 87 -1.94 -1.59 7.09
C ALA A 87 -1.45 -0.71 8.25
N SER A 88 -0.73 0.37 7.95
CA SER A 88 -0.31 1.36 8.96
C SER A 88 -1.49 2.00 9.70
N ARG A 89 -2.66 2.17 9.08
CA ARG A 89 -3.87 2.64 9.79
C ARG A 89 -4.25 1.71 10.92
N CYS A 90 -4.25 0.41 10.64
CA CYS A 90 -4.62 -0.61 11.62
C CYS A 90 -3.59 -0.68 12.75
N LEU A 91 -2.29 -0.61 12.40
CA LEU A 91 -1.22 -0.57 13.39
C LEU A 91 -1.26 0.70 14.25
N ALA A 92 -1.54 1.86 13.64
CA ALA A 92 -1.76 3.11 14.36
C ALA A 92 -2.86 2.97 15.41
N TYR A 93 -4.04 2.46 15.01
CA TYR A 93 -5.13 2.20 15.95
C TYR A 93 -4.75 1.21 17.06
N LEU A 94 -4.07 0.11 16.71
CA LEU A 94 -3.60 -0.88 17.68
C LEU A 94 -2.74 -0.22 18.76
N LYS A 95 -1.76 0.61 18.36
CA LYS A 95 -0.83 1.28 19.28
C LYS A 95 -1.50 2.40 20.09
N ILE A 96 -2.23 3.32 19.45
CA ILE A 96 -2.80 4.48 20.16
C ILE A 96 -3.98 4.11 21.06
N LYS A 97 -4.70 3.02 20.75
CA LYS A 97 -5.71 2.45 21.64
C LYS A 97 -5.10 1.62 22.78
N GLY A 98 -3.80 1.31 22.73
CA GLY A 98 -3.13 0.45 23.71
C GLY A 98 -3.65 -0.98 23.69
N LEU A 99 -3.68 -1.58 22.49
CA LEU A 99 -4.18 -2.94 22.25
C LEU A 99 -3.05 -3.98 22.16
N ASP A 100 -1.81 -3.60 22.45
CA ASP A 100 -0.62 -4.46 22.35
C ASP A 100 -0.74 -5.79 23.10
N LYS A 101 -1.42 -5.79 24.26
CA LYS A 101 -1.67 -7.00 25.05
C LYS A 101 -2.80 -7.87 24.49
N ALA A 102 -3.73 -7.28 23.75
CA ALA A 102 -4.92 -7.94 23.24
C ALA A 102 -4.70 -8.52 21.84
N ILE A 103 -3.98 -7.80 20.98
CA ILE A 103 -3.80 -8.12 19.57
C ILE A 103 -2.30 -8.10 19.26
N SER A 104 -1.74 -9.28 19.01
CA SER A 104 -0.38 -9.42 18.46
C SER A 104 -0.34 -8.97 16.99
N PHE A 105 0.83 -8.56 16.49
CA PHE A 105 1.01 -8.25 15.07
C PHE A 105 2.36 -8.76 14.55
N THR A 106 2.46 -8.97 13.24
CA THR A 106 3.70 -9.37 12.56
C THR A 106 3.81 -8.58 11.24
N SER A 107 5.01 -8.03 10.97
CA SER A 107 5.31 -7.39 9.69
C SER A 107 5.99 -8.37 8.72
N VAL A 108 5.57 -8.34 7.46
CA VAL A 108 6.28 -8.98 6.34
C VAL A 108 7.49 -8.16 5.90
N LYS A 109 8.31 -8.74 5.01
CA LYS A 109 9.40 -8.02 4.35
C LYS A 109 8.89 -6.82 3.54
N PRO A 110 9.69 -5.75 3.40
CA PRO A 110 9.27 -4.56 2.68
C PRO A 110 9.18 -4.78 1.17
N GLN A 111 10.11 -5.51 0.58
CA GLN A 111 10.14 -5.74 -0.87
C GLN A 111 9.24 -6.91 -1.26
N TRP A 112 8.48 -6.76 -2.33
CA TRP A 112 7.72 -7.88 -2.89
C TRP A 112 8.64 -8.93 -3.48
N GLU A 113 8.31 -10.18 -3.18
CA GLU A 113 9.02 -11.36 -3.64
C GLU A 113 8.04 -12.38 -4.19
N ARG A 114 8.56 -13.45 -4.81
CA ARG A 114 7.73 -14.52 -5.35
C ARG A 114 7.01 -15.21 -4.20
N THR A 115 5.67 -15.21 -4.27
CA THR A 115 4.82 -15.73 -3.18
C THR A 115 4.62 -17.25 -3.21
N LYS A 116 4.85 -17.88 -4.35
CA LYS A 116 4.67 -19.32 -4.55
C LYS A 116 5.63 -19.84 -5.61
N GLU A 117 6.21 -20.99 -5.35
CA GLU A 117 6.97 -21.70 -6.38
C GLU A 117 6.03 -22.16 -7.51
N GLY A 118 6.50 -22.05 -8.76
CA GLY A 118 5.74 -22.50 -9.93
C GLY A 118 4.82 -21.45 -10.58
N ASP A 119 4.70 -20.24 -10.02
CA ASP A 119 4.09 -19.11 -10.73
C ASP A 119 4.87 -17.79 -10.54
N GLU A 120 4.48 -16.76 -11.30
CA GLU A 120 5.16 -15.46 -11.35
C GLU A 120 4.58 -14.41 -10.40
N HIS A 121 3.70 -14.80 -9.47
CA HIS A 121 3.06 -13.83 -8.58
C HIS A 121 4.04 -13.28 -7.54
N MET A 122 4.28 -11.96 -7.62
CA MET A 122 5.06 -11.18 -6.66
C MET A 122 4.15 -10.53 -5.62
N GLY A 123 4.54 -10.57 -4.34
CA GLY A 123 3.75 -10.03 -3.25
C GLY A 123 4.45 -10.10 -1.90
N TRP A 124 3.67 -10.02 -0.83
CA TRP A 124 4.16 -9.97 0.54
C TRP A 124 4.67 -11.33 1.03
N VAL A 125 5.94 -11.39 1.42
CA VAL A 125 6.65 -12.60 1.87
C VAL A 125 7.20 -12.38 3.28
N PHE A 126 7.13 -13.42 4.11
CA PHE A 126 7.74 -13.41 5.45
C PHE A 126 9.25 -13.71 5.33
N PRO A 127 10.09 -13.14 6.19
CA PRO A 127 11.48 -13.57 6.28
C PRO A 127 11.56 -15.02 6.79
N SER A 128 12.65 -15.70 6.44
CA SER A 128 12.95 -17.09 6.81
C SER A 128 13.47 -17.20 8.24
N SER A 129 14.02 -16.12 8.79
CA SER A 129 14.46 -15.99 10.19
C SER A 129 14.15 -14.59 10.74
N ASP A 130 14.19 -14.44 12.05
CA ASP A 130 14.09 -13.17 12.79
C ASP A 130 15.25 -12.18 12.54
N THR A 131 16.29 -12.64 11.83
CA THR A 131 17.52 -11.90 11.55
C THR A 131 17.70 -11.56 10.07
N GLU A 132 16.85 -12.08 9.17
CA GLU A 132 16.95 -11.84 7.73
C GLU A 132 16.60 -10.38 7.38
N GLU A 133 15.56 -9.83 8.02
CA GLU A 133 15.02 -8.51 7.69
C GLU A 133 14.65 -7.77 8.97
N ALA A 134 15.38 -6.70 9.29
CA ALA A 134 15.13 -5.91 10.50
C ALA A 134 13.70 -5.34 10.46
N GLY A 135 12.93 -5.55 11.52
CA GLY A 135 11.53 -5.10 11.59
C GLY A 135 10.53 -5.97 10.82
N ALA A 136 10.94 -7.11 10.26
CA ALA A 136 10.03 -8.16 9.81
C ALA A 136 10.32 -9.45 10.56
N GLU A 137 9.32 -10.31 10.70
CA GLU A 137 9.43 -11.56 11.46
C GLU A 137 8.80 -12.72 10.69
N PRO A 138 9.30 -13.97 10.81
CA PRO A 138 8.64 -15.14 10.27
C PRO A 138 7.20 -15.25 10.80
N ASP A 139 6.28 -15.85 10.05
CA ASP A 139 4.91 -16.06 10.53
C ASP A 139 4.91 -16.95 11.80
N PRO A 140 4.53 -16.40 12.98
CA PRO A 140 4.62 -17.15 14.23
C PRO A 140 3.45 -18.13 14.43
N LEU A 141 2.42 -18.10 13.55
CA LEU A 141 1.17 -18.81 13.79
C LEU A 141 0.95 -20.00 12.86
N ASN A 142 1.21 -19.84 11.56
CA ASN A 142 0.88 -20.85 10.56
C ASN A 142 2.11 -21.41 9.84
N GLY A 143 3.29 -20.83 10.08
CA GLY A 143 4.50 -21.14 9.30
C GLY A 143 4.37 -20.75 7.83
N ALA A 144 3.48 -19.80 7.51
CA ALA A 144 3.27 -19.33 6.16
C ALA A 144 4.53 -18.60 5.65
N LYS A 145 4.90 -18.83 4.39
CA LYS A 145 6.00 -18.12 3.74
C LYS A 145 5.56 -16.81 3.09
N SER A 146 4.27 -16.67 2.81
CA SER A 146 3.71 -15.45 2.21
C SER A 146 2.32 -15.14 2.71
N ILE A 147 1.89 -13.88 2.56
CA ILE A 147 0.49 -13.49 2.85
C ILE A 147 -0.48 -14.27 1.98
N ARG A 148 -0.08 -14.61 0.75
CA ARG A 148 -0.87 -15.46 -0.14
C ARG A 148 -1.25 -16.78 0.52
N GLU A 149 -0.31 -17.45 1.19
CA GLU A 149 -0.60 -18.70 1.88
C GLU A 149 -1.65 -18.54 2.98
N LEU A 150 -1.70 -17.40 3.68
CA LEU A 150 -2.76 -17.12 4.66
C LEU A 150 -4.15 -17.04 4.03
N TYR A 151 -4.26 -16.43 2.84
CA TYR A 151 -5.52 -16.40 2.09
C TYR A 151 -5.90 -17.79 1.56
N GLU A 152 -4.93 -18.56 1.05
CA GLU A 152 -5.14 -19.94 0.59
C GLU A 152 -5.55 -20.86 1.75
N LEU A 153 -5.05 -20.62 2.97
CA LEU A 153 -5.47 -21.30 4.20
C LEU A 153 -6.90 -20.93 4.61
N ALA A 154 -7.26 -19.64 4.51
CA ALA A 154 -8.60 -19.17 4.88
C ALA A 154 -9.68 -19.54 3.86
N SER A 155 -9.32 -19.71 2.58
CA SER A 155 -10.24 -20.10 1.51
C SER A 155 -9.51 -20.80 0.36
N THR A 156 -9.88 -22.06 0.12
CA THR A 156 -9.26 -22.90 -0.93
C THR A 156 -9.58 -22.43 -2.36
N ASN A 157 -10.60 -21.58 -2.52
CA ASN A 157 -11.07 -21.07 -3.83
C ASN A 157 -10.89 -19.55 -3.95
N TYR A 158 -9.95 -18.96 -3.20
CA TYR A 158 -9.70 -17.53 -3.26
C TYR A 158 -9.10 -17.11 -4.61
N THR A 159 -9.71 -16.11 -5.26
CA THR A 159 -9.31 -15.61 -6.59
C THR A 159 -8.97 -14.11 -6.59
N GLY A 160 -8.97 -13.47 -5.43
CA GLY A 160 -8.68 -12.05 -5.28
C GLY A 160 -7.20 -11.74 -5.06
N LYS A 161 -6.92 -10.48 -4.66
CA LYS A 161 -5.58 -10.00 -4.31
C LYS A 161 -5.17 -10.47 -2.92
N TYR A 162 -3.88 -10.67 -2.72
CA TYR A 162 -3.29 -11.03 -1.44
C TYR A 162 -2.77 -9.77 -0.72
N THR A 163 -3.68 -9.03 -0.10
CA THR A 163 -3.39 -7.71 0.49
C THR A 163 -3.08 -7.78 1.99
N VAL A 164 -2.31 -6.80 2.47
CA VAL A 164 -2.27 -6.41 3.88
C VAL A 164 -3.06 -5.11 4.07
N PRO A 165 -3.69 -4.86 5.23
CA PRO A 165 -3.67 -5.67 6.46
C PRO A 165 -4.48 -6.97 6.35
N VAL A 166 -4.16 -7.94 7.21
CA VAL A 166 -4.98 -9.13 7.45
C VAL A 166 -5.25 -9.23 8.95
N LEU A 167 -6.52 -9.13 9.35
CA LEU A 167 -6.95 -9.43 10.71
C LEU A 167 -7.31 -10.92 10.80
N TRP A 168 -6.48 -11.67 11.50
CA TRP A 168 -6.53 -13.13 11.59
C TRP A 168 -7.12 -13.58 12.92
N ASP A 169 -8.00 -14.58 12.89
CA ASP A 169 -8.48 -15.30 14.07
C ASP A 169 -7.63 -16.55 14.31
N LYS A 170 -6.90 -16.58 15.44
CA LYS A 170 -6.06 -17.73 15.81
C LYS A 170 -6.86 -18.98 16.18
N LYS A 171 -8.09 -18.82 16.69
CA LYS A 171 -8.95 -19.94 17.08
C LYS A 171 -9.54 -20.63 15.86
N LEU A 172 -10.12 -19.84 14.95
CA LEU A 172 -10.77 -20.36 13.74
C LEU A 172 -9.82 -20.54 12.56
N LYS A 173 -8.57 -20.07 12.66
CA LYS A 173 -7.55 -20.11 11.61
C LYS A 173 -8.06 -19.57 10.28
N THR A 174 -8.66 -18.40 10.33
CA THR A 174 -9.24 -17.73 9.17
C THR A 174 -9.04 -16.21 9.23
N ILE A 175 -9.23 -15.57 8.08
CA ILE A 175 -9.22 -14.11 7.98
C ILE A 175 -10.59 -13.60 8.44
N VAL A 176 -10.60 -12.76 9.46
CA VAL A 176 -11.79 -12.03 9.89
C VAL A 176 -12.10 -10.94 8.88
N ASN A 177 -11.12 -10.07 8.64
CA ASN A 177 -11.29 -8.88 7.82
C ASN A 177 -9.97 -8.47 7.14
N ASN A 178 -10.03 -7.99 5.90
CA ASN A 178 -8.89 -7.41 5.18
C ASN A 178 -9.14 -5.98 4.64
N GLU A 179 -10.18 -5.31 5.16
CA GLU A 179 -10.52 -3.92 4.90
C GLU A 179 -10.03 -3.01 6.03
N SER A 180 -9.03 -2.19 5.73
CA SER A 180 -8.43 -1.28 6.71
C SER A 180 -9.43 -0.34 7.36
N SER A 181 -10.43 0.17 6.63
CA SER A 181 -11.40 1.12 7.19
C SER A 181 -12.37 0.46 8.16
N GLU A 182 -12.64 -0.83 8.03
CA GLU A 182 -13.49 -1.57 8.97
C GLU A 182 -12.70 -2.02 10.19
N ILE A 183 -11.47 -2.49 9.97
CA ILE A 183 -10.58 -2.94 11.06
C ILE A 183 -10.36 -1.82 12.08
N ILE A 184 -10.07 -0.60 11.63
CA ILE A 184 -9.88 0.52 12.55
C ILE A 184 -11.14 0.87 13.35
N ARG A 185 -12.34 0.76 12.77
CA ARG A 185 -13.61 0.97 13.47
C ARG A 185 -13.87 -0.09 14.54
N MET A 186 -13.50 -1.35 14.26
CA MET A 186 -13.54 -2.44 15.25
C MET A 186 -12.56 -2.18 16.41
N PHE A 187 -11.33 -1.80 16.10
CA PHE A 187 -10.31 -1.47 17.13
C PHE A 187 -10.70 -0.23 17.96
N ASN A 188 -11.42 0.72 17.36
CA ASN A 188 -11.88 1.92 18.05
C ASN A 188 -12.84 1.61 19.21
N THR A 189 -13.70 0.60 19.07
CA THR A 189 -14.86 0.43 19.95
C THR A 189 -15.03 -0.95 20.57
N GLU A 190 -14.83 -2.04 19.81
CA GLU A 190 -15.19 -3.39 20.27
C GLU A 190 -14.25 -3.91 21.35
N PHE A 191 -13.01 -3.42 21.37
CA PHE A 191 -11.99 -3.77 22.36
C PHE A 191 -11.92 -2.80 23.56
N ASN A 192 -12.84 -1.83 23.69
CA ASN A 192 -12.76 -0.82 24.76
C ASN A 192 -12.72 -1.37 26.18
N HIS A 193 -13.27 -2.57 26.41
CA HIS A 193 -13.24 -3.22 27.72
C HIS A 193 -11.86 -3.82 28.09
N ILE A 194 -10.90 -3.86 27.15
CA ILE A 194 -9.53 -4.38 27.33
C ILE A 194 -8.44 -3.40 26.86
N ALA A 195 -8.80 -2.33 26.15
CA ALA A 195 -7.89 -1.30 25.68
C ALA A 195 -7.33 -0.45 26.84
N GLU A 196 -6.03 -0.14 26.83
CA GLU A 196 -5.44 0.76 27.82
C GLU A 196 -5.96 2.20 27.66
N ASN A 197 -6.24 2.63 26.42
CA ASN A 197 -6.80 3.94 26.09
C ASN A 197 -8.26 3.82 25.64
N ALA A 198 -9.10 3.18 26.47
CA ALA A 198 -10.52 2.93 26.18
C ALA A 198 -11.33 4.21 25.90
N ALA A 199 -10.98 5.33 26.55
CA ALA A 199 -11.66 6.61 26.40
C ALA A 199 -11.34 7.36 25.09
N LEU A 200 -10.26 7.00 24.39
CA LEU A 200 -9.93 7.57 23.09
C LEU A 200 -10.92 7.07 22.04
N ASP A 201 -11.78 7.96 21.55
CA ASP A 201 -12.73 7.67 20.46
C ASP A 201 -12.36 8.50 19.24
N LEU A 202 -11.91 7.82 18.18
CA LEU A 202 -11.52 8.43 16.90
C LEU A 202 -12.72 8.56 15.94
N TYR A 203 -13.92 8.14 16.35
CA TYR A 203 -15.16 8.31 15.60
C TYR A 203 -16.34 8.73 16.48
N PRO A 204 -16.19 9.82 17.24
CA PRO A 204 -17.20 10.20 18.21
C PRO A 204 -18.49 10.66 17.50
N PRO A 205 -19.68 10.38 18.05
CA PRO A 205 -20.97 10.65 17.39
C PRO A 205 -21.13 12.06 16.83
N HIS A 206 -20.63 13.08 17.54
CA HIS A 206 -20.76 14.48 17.14
C HIS A 206 -19.87 14.89 15.95
N LEU A 207 -18.88 14.08 15.56
CA LEU A 207 -18.01 14.34 14.41
C LEU A 207 -18.28 13.40 13.22
N GLN A 208 -19.15 12.39 13.35
CA GLN A 208 -19.29 11.33 12.34
C GLN A 208 -19.60 11.86 10.94
N ALA A 209 -20.56 12.78 10.82
CA ALA A 209 -20.92 13.38 9.53
C ALA A 209 -19.73 14.09 8.87
N CYS A 210 -18.96 14.86 9.65
CA CYS A 210 -17.77 15.56 9.17
C CYS A 210 -16.66 14.55 8.80
N ILE A 211 -16.46 13.51 9.62
CA ILE A 211 -15.47 12.45 9.38
C ILE A 211 -15.80 11.70 8.09
N ASP A 212 -17.05 11.33 7.87
CA ASP A 212 -17.44 10.54 6.70
C ASP A 212 -17.35 11.36 5.41
N GLU A 213 -17.81 12.62 5.43
CA GLU A 213 -17.64 13.56 4.31
C GLU A 213 -16.16 13.79 4.01
N THR A 214 -15.34 14.05 5.04
CA THR A 214 -13.92 14.33 4.84
C THR A 214 -13.13 13.12 4.36
N ASN A 215 -13.45 11.95 4.88
CA ASN A 215 -12.82 10.70 4.47
C ASN A 215 -13.08 10.34 3.01
N GLU A 216 -14.23 10.72 2.44
CA GLU A 216 -14.55 10.45 1.05
C GLU A 216 -13.57 11.18 0.11
N TRP A 217 -13.46 12.50 0.24
CA TRP A 217 -12.57 13.27 -0.64
C TRP A 217 -11.09 13.07 -0.31
N ILE A 218 -10.72 12.87 0.97
CA ILE A 218 -9.33 12.50 1.33
C ILE A 218 -8.95 11.15 0.73
N TYR A 219 -9.86 10.17 0.74
CA TYR A 219 -9.59 8.89 0.10
C TYR A 219 -9.40 9.06 -1.41
N ASP A 220 -10.36 9.68 -2.09
CA ASP A 220 -10.35 9.75 -3.55
C ASP A 220 -9.20 10.60 -4.10
N ALA A 221 -8.99 11.79 -3.52
CA ALA A 221 -8.07 12.80 -4.01
C ALA A 221 -6.66 12.70 -3.42
N ILE A 222 -6.51 12.18 -2.19
CA ILE A 222 -5.19 12.12 -1.51
C ILE A 222 -4.70 10.69 -1.37
N ASN A 223 -5.37 9.86 -0.56
CA ASN A 223 -4.87 8.53 -0.23
C ASN A 223 -4.75 7.63 -1.46
N ASN A 224 -5.77 7.63 -2.32
CA ASN A 224 -5.77 6.94 -3.59
C ASN A 224 -5.24 7.83 -4.72
N GLY A 225 -5.33 9.16 -4.58
CA GLY A 225 -4.84 10.13 -5.56
C GLY A 225 -3.36 9.99 -5.88
N VAL A 226 -2.51 9.79 -4.88
CA VAL A 226 -1.07 9.55 -5.11
C VAL A 226 -0.81 8.28 -5.94
N TYR A 227 -1.62 7.23 -5.77
CA TYR A 227 -1.54 6.02 -6.59
C TYR A 227 -2.07 6.25 -8.01
N LYS A 228 -3.15 7.04 -8.16
CA LYS A 228 -3.65 7.47 -9.48
C LYS A 228 -2.56 8.24 -10.25
N CYS A 229 -1.80 9.10 -9.58
CA CYS A 229 -0.65 9.79 -10.17
C CYS A 229 0.45 8.80 -10.58
N GLY A 230 0.91 7.99 -9.61
CA GLY A 230 2.07 7.12 -9.81
C GLY A 230 1.88 6.00 -10.82
N PHE A 231 0.66 5.47 -10.94
CA PHE A 231 0.32 4.38 -11.86
C PHE A 231 -0.30 4.84 -13.18
N ALA A 232 -0.57 6.14 -13.37
CA ALA A 232 -1.05 6.64 -14.65
C ALA A 232 -0.08 6.29 -15.79
N GLN A 233 -0.61 5.70 -16.87
CA GLN A 233 0.17 5.30 -18.04
C GLN A 233 0.13 6.34 -19.19
N LYS A 234 -0.59 7.44 -19.00
CA LYS A 234 -0.77 8.51 -19.97
C LYS A 234 -0.75 9.88 -19.28
N GLN A 235 -0.31 10.90 -20.02
CA GLN A 235 -0.19 12.27 -19.50
C GLN A 235 -1.52 12.84 -18.99
N GLY A 236 -2.62 12.69 -19.76
CA GLY A 236 -3.93 13.24 -19.36
C GLY A 236 -4.45 12.71 -18.01
N PRO A 237 -4.54 11.38 -17.79
CA PRO A 237 -4.90 10.82 -16.49
C PRO A 237 -3.96 11.23 -15.34
N TYR A 238 -2.65 11.36 -15.62
CA TYR A 238 -1.70 11.88 -14.64
C TYR A 238 -2.00 13.34 -14.28
N ASP A 239 -2.20 14.21 -15.28
CA ASP A 239 -2.50 15.63 -15.09
C ASP A 239 -3.78 15.83 -14.29
N GLU A 240 -4.83 15.06 -14.57
CA GLU A 240 -6.08 15.11 -13.81
C GLU A 240 -5.86 14.68 -12.35
N ALA A 241 -5.17 13.57 -12.14
CA ALA A 241 -4.93 13.04 -10.80
C ALA A 241 -4.05 13.97 -9.96
N VAL A 242 -2.98 14.52 -10.53
CA VAL A 242 -2.04 15.37 -9.81
C VAL A 242 -2.66 16.73 -9.49
N ASN A 243 -3.47 17.31 -10.39
CA ASN A 243 -4.20 18.54 -10.08
C ASN A 243 -5.20 18.32 -8.94
N LYS A 244 -6.02 17.27 -9.00
CA LYS A 244 -6.97 16.91 -7.91
C LYS A 244 -6.27 16.68 -6.57
N LEU A 245 -5.11 16.00 -6.59
CA LEU A 245 -4.30 15.77 -5.40
C LEU A 245 -3.86 17.09 -4.76
N PHE A 246 -3.30 18.00 -5.56
CA PHE A 246 -2.79 19.25 -5.04
C PHE A 246 -3.89 20.23 -4.61
N ASP A 247 -5.02 20.28 -5.32
CA ASP A 247 -6.19 21.04 -4.88
C ASP A 247 -6.70 20.56 -3.51
N ALA A 248 -6.69 19.24 -3.28
CA ALA A 248 -7.07 18.66 -1.99
C ALA A 248 -6.02 18.91 -0.88
N LEU A 249 -4.72 18.89 -1.20
CA LEU A 249 -3.67 19.27 -0.26
C LEU A 249 -3.76 20.77 0.11
N ASP A 250 -4.00 21.64 -0.87
CA ASP A 250 -4.22 23.08 -0.66
C ASP A 250 -5.45 23.31 0.26
N LYS A 251 -6.55 22.57 0.03
CA LYS A 251 -7.72 22.56 0.93
C LYS A 251 -7.36 22.13 2.37
N CYS A 252 -6.58 21.05 2.53
CA CYS A 252 -6.12 20.62 3.86
C CYS A 252 -5.26 21.70 4.53
N GLU A 253 -4.35 22.34 3.79
CA GLU A 253 -3.48 23.40 4.29
C GLU A 253 -4.28 24.59 4.82
N GLU A 254 -5.32 25.01 4.09
CA GLU A 254 -6.21 26.09 4.50
C GLU A 254 -7.03 25.75 5.75
N LEU A 255 -7.56 24.52 5.82
CA LEU A 255 -8.28 24.03 6.99
C LEU A 255 -7.36 23.99 8.22
N LEU A 256 -6.19 23.37 8.10
CA LEU A 256 -5.22 23.24 9.18
C LEU A 256 -4.60 24.58 9.59
N GLY A 257 -4.77 25.64 8.80
CA GLY A 257 -4.45 27.01 9.20
C GLY A 257 -5.40 27.59 10.26
N LYS A 258 -6.57 26.98 10.47
CA LYS A 258 -7.66 27.50 11.33
C LYS A 258 -7.97 26.61 12.54
N GLN A 259 -7.57 25.35 12.51
CA GLN A 259 -7.90 24.33 13.51
C GLN A 259 -6.80 23.29 13.61
N ARG A 260 -6.73 22.54 14.73
CA ARG A 260 -5.64 21.59 15.00
C ARG A 260 -5.65 20.37 14.08
N TYR A 261 -6.83 19.81 13.81
CA TYR A 261 -7.06 18.56 13.06
C TYR A 261 -8.05 18.78 11.92
N ILE A 262 -8.28 17.78 11.05
CA ILE A 262 -9.14 17.93 9.86
C ILE A 262 -10.62 18.14 10.23
N CYS A 263 -11.09 17.52 11.30
CA CYS A 263 -12.49 17.61 11.75
C CYS A 263 -12.67 18.52 12.99
N GLY A 264 -11.76 19.49 13.20
CA GLY A 264 -11.81 20.44 14.31
C GLY A 264 -10.59 20.35 15.23
N ASN A 265 -10.81 20.32 16.54
CA ASN A 265 -9.75 20.35 17.55
C ASN A 265 -9.57 19.01 18.30
N THR A 266 -10.22 17.95 17.82
CA THR A 266 -10.06 16.59 18.37
C THR A 266 -9.52 15.66 17.30
N LEU A 267 -8.49 14.88 17.67
CA LEU A 267 -7.93 13.85 16.80
C LEU A 267 -9.01 12.83 16.42
N SER A 268 -9.11 12.50 15.15
CA SER A 268 -10.15 11.64 14.60
C SER A 268 -9.59 10.59 13.63
N GLU A 269 -10.45 9.69 13.17
CA GLU A 269 -10.13 8.70 12.15
C GLU A 269 -9.57 9.36 10.89
N THR A 270 -10.16 10.50 10.49
CA THR A 270 -9.74 11.24 9.30
C THR A 270 -8.27 11.60 9.37
N ASP A 271 -7.80 11.97 10.57
CA ASP A 271 -6.43 12.40 10.76
C ASP A 271 -5.43 11.26 10.59
N ILE A 272 -5.76 10.08 11.14
CA ILE A 272 -4.97 8.85 10.96
C ILE A 272 -4.93 8.42 9.49
N ARG A 273 -6.07 8.49 8.79
CA ARG A 273 -6.18 8.12 7.38
C ARG A 273 -5.38 9.05 6.47
N LEU A 274 -5.34 10.34 6.79
CA LEU A 274 -4.53 11.32 6.08
C LEU A 274 -3.04 11.15 6.41
N PHE A 275 -2.70 11.03 7.70
CA PHE A 275 -1.32 10.91 8.18
C PHE A 275 -0.52 9.81 7.48
N VAL A 276 -1.10 8.62 7.31
CA VAL A 276 -0.39 7.50 6.65
C VAL A 276 0.00 7.81 5.20
N THR A 277 -0.68 8.74 4.52
CA THR A 277 -0.26 9.24 3.21
C THR A 277 0.78 10.34 3.34
N LEU A 278 0.57 11.30 4.24
CA LEU A 278 1.48 12.44 4.43
C LEU A 278 2.89 11.99 4.85
N ILE A 279 3.01 11.06 5.81
CA ILE A 279 4.30 10.57 6.28
C ILE A 279 5.15 9.90 5.18
N ARG A 280 4.51 9.48 4.07
CA ARG A 280 5.16 8.86 2.90
C ARG A 280 5.39 9.84 1.75
N PHE A 281 4.85 11.06 1.85
CA PHE A 281 4.74 11.96 0.70
C PHE A 281 6.11 12.37 0.16
N ASP A 282 6.94 12.95 1.01
CA ASP A 282 8.25 13.47 0.60
C ASP A 282 9.29 12.37 0.37
N GLU A 283 9.22 11.29 1.16
CA GLU A 283 10.16 10.17 1.09
C GLU A 283 9.89 9.23 -0.10
N VAL A 284 8.66 9.23 -0.62
CA VAL A 284 8.23 8.35 -1.72
C VAL A 284 7.48 9.09 -2.80
N TYR A 285 6.31 9.66 -2.50
CA TYR A 285 5.34 10.04 -3.54
C TYR A 285 5.81 11.20 -4.42
N VAL A 286 6.57 12.15 -3.89
CA VAL A 286 7.14 13.27 -4.65
C VAL A 286 7.97 12.74 -5.84
N VAL A 287 8.84 11.76 -5.60
CA VAL A 287 9.74 11.22 -6.63
C VAL A 287 9.11 10.02 -7.33
N HIS A 288 8.79 8.96 -6.59
CA HIS A 288 8.34 7.69 -7.14
C HIS A 288 7.02 7.81 -7.91
N PHE A 289 6.07 8.56 -7.35
CA PHE A 289 4.76 8.78 -7.97
C PHE A 289 4.62 10.14 -8.67
N LYS A 290 5.73 10.87 -8.81
CA LYS A 290 5.79 12.17 -9.50
C LYS A 290 4.81 13.20 -8.91
N CYS A 291 4.46 13.09 -7.63
CA CYS A 291 3.59 14.06 -6.97
C CYS A 291 4.40 15.31 -6.57
N ASN A 292 4.96 16.03 -7.54
CA ASN A 292 6.08 16.96 -7.33
C ASN A 292 5.78 18.43 -7.60
N LYS A 293 4.51 18.86 -7.64
CA LYS A 293 4.16 20.30 -7.74
C LYS A 293 4.73 21.08 -6.53
N LYS A 294 4.64 20.48 -5.34
CA LYS A 294 5.11 21.03 -4.07
C LYS A 294 5.30 19.90 -3.06
N SER A 295 6.41 19.87 -2.34
CA SER A 295 6.69 18.88 -1.29
C SER A 295 5.87 19.19 -0.03
N LEU A 296 5.61 18.18 0.80
CA LEU A 296 4.87 18.30 2.04
C LEU A 296 5.53 19.29 3.01
N HIS A 297 6.86 19.24 3.17
CA HIS A 297 7.59 20.15 4.06
C HIS A 297 7.49 21.63 3.66
N GLU A 298 7.03 21.94 2.43
CA GLU A 298 6.78 23.30 1.95
C GLU A 298 5.37 23.82 2.33
N TYR A 299 4.52 22.97 2.92
CA TYR A 299 3.21 23.34 3.47
C TYR A 299 3.33 23.54 4.99
N PRO A 300 3.33 24.77 5.51
CA PRO A 300 3.60 25.01 6.93
C PRO A 300 2.57 24.34 7.86
N ASN A 301 1.27 24.33 7.53
CA ASN A 301 0.29 23.71 8.41
C ASN A 301 0.29 22.19 8.28
N LEU A 302 0.29 21.64 7.06
CA LEU A 302 0.35 20.18 6.82
C LEU A 302 1.63 19.55 7.37
N PHE A 303 2.78 20.21 7.24
CA PHE A 303 4.04 19.71 7.76
C PHE A 303 4.02 19.64 9.30
N ASN A 304 3.62 20.72 9.96
CA ASN A 304 3.49 20.73 11.42
C ASN A 304 2.40 19.79 11.92
N TYR A 305 1.29 19.65 11.19
CA TYR A 305 0.24 18.67 11.47
C TYR A 305 0.75 17.22 11.38
N THR A 306 1.57 16.91 10.37
CA THR A 306 2.16 15.57 10.22
C THR A 306 3.10 15.26 11.39
N LYS A 307 3.90 16.24 11.83
CA LYS A 307 4.75 16.12 13.02
C LYS A 307 3.93 15.95 14.31
N ASP A 308 2.85 16.70 14.50
CA ASP A 308 1.94 16.58 15.65
C ASP A 308 1.37 15.17 15.76
N ILE A 309 0.86 14.61 14.66
CA ILE A 309 0.36 13.22 14.68
C ILE A 309 1.49 12.22 14.90
N PHE A 310 2.66 12.39 14.27
CA PHE A 310 3.82 11.52 14.47
C PHE A 310 4.23 11.45 15.95
N GLN A 311 4.05 12.54 16.69
CA GLN A 311 4.42 12.69 18.10
C GLN A 311 3.31 12.27 19.08
N VAL A 312 2.10 11.91 18.60
CA VAL A 312 1.08 11.28 19.43
C VAL A 312 1.66 10.01 20.07
N PRO A 313 1.50 9.79 21.40
CA PRO A 313 2.06 8.63 22.07
C PRO A 313 1.71 7.30 21.37
N GLY A 314 2.74 6.54 21.02
CA GLY A 314 2.63 5.27 20.29
C GLY A 314 2.69 5.37 18.76
N MET A 315 2.43 6.54 18.16
CA MET A 315 2.34 6.70 16.70
C MET A 315 3.68 6.49 15.99
N SER A 316 4.76 7.09 16.49
CA SER A 316 6.10 6.99 15.87
C SER A 316 6.57 5.54 15.72
N SER A 317 6.20 4.65 16.64
CA SER A 317 6.52 3.22 16.57
C SER A 317 5.88 2.48 15.39
N THR A 318 4.91 3.10 14.72
CA THR A 318 4.20 2.53 13.57
C THR A 318 4.83 2.89 12.22
N VAL A 319 5.87 3.73 12.23
CA VAL A 319 6.54 4.23 11.03
C VAL A 319 7.94 3.65 10.95
N HIS A 320 8.15 2.73 9.99
CA HIS A 320 9.47 2.23 9.63
C HIS A 320 9.86 2.78 8.26
N MET A 321 10.58 3.91 8.24
CA MET A 321 10.84 4.64 6.99
C MET A 321 11.65 3.83 5.96
N GLU A 322 12.61 3.04 6.43
CA GLU A 322 13.37 2.16 5.54
C GLU A 322 12.47 1.15 4.81
N HIS A 323 11.55 0.49 5.53
CA HIS A 323 10.58 -0.43 4.92
C HIS A 323 9.70 0.27 3.90
N ILE A 324 9.22 1.48 4.23
CA ILE A 324 8.45 2.32 3.31
C ILE A 324 9.23 2.53 2.01
N LYS A 325 10.46 3.06 2.08
CA LYS A 325 11.26 3.37 0.88
C LYS A 325 11.60 2.10 0.10
N ARG A 326 12.12 1.07 0.76
CA ARG A 326 12.51 -0.20 0.12
C ARG A 326 11.34 -0.87 -0.60
N HIS A 327 10.14 -0.82 -0.02
CA HIS A 327 8.95 -1.33 -0.68
C HIS A 327 8.65 -0.58 -1.98
N TYR A 328 8.44 0.74 -1.91
CA TYR A 328 7.94 1.48 -3.07
C TYR A 328 8.95 1.50 -4.21
N TYR A 329 10.22 1.74 -3.93
CA TYR A 329 11.25 1.80 -4.95
C TYR A 329 11.67 0.41 -5.45
N GLY A 330 11.60 -0.63 -4.61
CA GLY A 330 12.05 -2.00 -4.96
C GLY A 330 10.96 -2.94 -5.48
N SER A 331 9.68 -2.64 -5.28
CA SER A 331 8.56 -3.55 -5.63
C SER A 331 7.78 -3.15 -6.89
N HIS A 332 8.09 -1.99 -7.48
CA HIS A 332 7.40 -1.45 -8.66
C HIS A 332 8.36 -1.31 -9.86
N PRO A 333 8.84 -2.42 -10.44
CA PRO A 333 9.82 -2.37 -11.54
C PRO A 333 9.27 -1.70 -12.82
N THR A 334 7.96 -1.59 -12.95
CA THR A 334 7.31 -0.85 -14.05
C THR A 334 7.51 0.68 -13.93
N ILE A 335 7.73 1.20 -12.72
CA ILE A 335 8.00 2.61 -12.45
C ILE A 335 9.50 2.86 -12.28
N ASN A 336 10.17 1.97 -11.53
CA ASN A 336 11.59 2.08 -11.19
C ASN A 336 12.33 0.78 -11.56
N PRO A 337 12.75 0.60 -12.82
CA PRO A 337 13.25 -0.68 -13.33
C PRO A 337 14.48 -1.23 -12.61
N PHE A 338 15.33 -0.35 -12.08
CA PHE A 338 16.57 -0.74 -11.42
C PHE A 338 16.44 -0.85 -9.89
N GLY A 339 15.26 -0.56 -9.34
CA GLY A 339 15.04 -0.65 -7.89
C GLY A 339 15.88 0.30 -7.04
N ILE A 340 16.47 1.35 -7.63
CA ILE A 340 17.33 2.31 -6.91
C ILE A 340 16.48 3.09 -5.92
N ILE A 341 16.96 3.17 -4.68
CA ILE A 341 16.30 3.89 -3.58
C ILE A 341 16.95 5.27 -3.43
N PRO A 342 16.22 6.37 -3.64
CA PRO A 342 16.72 7.72 -3.40
C PRO A 342 17.12 7.95 -1.94
N ILE A 343 18.19 8.72 -1.74
CA ILE A 343 18.79 8.94 -0.42
C ILE A 343 17.90 9.72 0.56
N GLY A 344 17.12 10.69 0.08
CA GLY A 344 16.47 11.70 0.93
C GLY A 344 14.94 11.68 0.86
N PRO A 345 14.29 12.75 1.35
CA PRO A 345 14.86 13.91 2.05
C PRO A 345 15.32 13.68 3.50
N ASN A 346 15.01 12.53 4.10
CA ASN A 346 15.33 12.18 5.49
C ASN A 346 14.80 13.20 6.49
N ILE A 347 13.51 13.51 6.37
CA ILE A 347 12.84 14.49 7.22
C ILE A 347 12.81 14.00 8.68
N ASP A 348 13.18 14.87 9.61
CA ASP A 348 13.00 14.64 11.04
C ASP A 348 11.58 15.03 11.49
N TYR A 349 10.69 14.04 11.50
CA TYR A 349 9.32 14.20 12.00
C TYR A 349 9.22 14.28 13.54
N SER A 350 10.31 14.02 14.27
CA SER A 350 10.37 14.18 15.73
C SER A 350 10.69 15.62 16.15
N SER A 351 11.08 16.47 15.21
CA SER A 351 11.35 17.89 15.47
C SER A 351 10.09 18.62 15.99
N PRO A 352 10.25 19.67 16.82
CA PRO A 352 9.11 20.41 17.38
C PRO A 352 8.14 20.92 16.29
N HIS A 353 6.86 20.96 16.60
CA HIS A 353 5.81 21.53 15.76
C HIS A 353 5.11 22.71 16.46
N ASP A 354 4.37 23.51 15.69
CA ASP A 354 3.66 24.71 16.21
C ASP A 354 2.15 24.49 16.44
N ARG A 355 1.68 23.25 16.38
CA ARG A 355 0.25 22.91 16.42
C ARG A 355 -0.45 23.19 17.75
N ASP A 356 0.31 23.35 18.84
CA ASP A 356 -0.22 23.74 20.16
C ASP A 356 -0.74 25.19 20.21
N ARG A 357 -0.58 25.96 19.13
CA ARG A 357 -1.25 27.26 18.97
C ARG A 357 -2.77 27.15 18.81
N PHE A 358 -3.27 25.94 18.53
CA PHE A 358 -4.71 25.64 18.47
C PHE A 358 -5.12 24.90 19.76
N PRO A 359 -6.31 25.21 20.31
CA PRO A 359 -6.78 24.68 21.58
C PRO A 359 -7.06 23.17 21.55
#